data_AF-A0A920UD79-F1
#
_entry.id   AF-A0A920UD79-F1
#
_cell.length_a   1.000
_cell.length_b   1.000
_cell.length_c   1.000
_cell.angle_alpha   90.00
_cell.angle_beta   90.00
_cell.angle_gamma   90.00
#
_symmetry.space_group_name_H-M   'P 1'
#
loop_
_entity.id
_entity.type
_entity.pdbx_description
1 polymer ?
#
loop_
_entity_poly.entity_id
_entity_poly.type
_entity_poly.pdbx_seq_one_letter_code
_entity_poly.pdbx_strand_id
1 'polypeptide(L)'
;MYIWQTTYFRGHALEGLPQLPISLIFNDPCALLELFEYVSLSDYDFSFDLKDEMSELIGVLTQEVFKSNRTKISKHFSTILLAPYASNALSIMFEICEPIDKDNLPNTLIGCFIPETNKMRFLLRNLSVHQHTVCMHSLKALDQVQKELYRLKNDYPELHQYLEPKHIIALKWGVLFHDLGKIDPHADHEVSGTSVAVQALEKIGYQDQELFTLVSLLIVITLHWCS
;
A
#
# COMPACT_ATOMS: atom_id res chain seq x y z
N MET A 1 -20.26 -12.68 8.07
CA MET A 1 -18.97 -12.89 7.37
C MET A 1 -17.77 -12.51 8.24
N TYR A 2 -17.87 -11.47 9.09
CA TYR A 2 -16.80 -11.02 10.00
C TYR A 2 -16.20 -12.10 10.92
N ILE A 3 -17.00 -13.00 11.51
CA ILE A 3 -16.50 -13.98 12.50
C ILE A 3 -15.58 -15.04 11.86
N TRP A 4 -15.83 -15.43 10.61
CA TRP A 4 -15.06 -16.51 9.96
C TRP A 4 -13.67 -16.05 9.53
N GLN A 5 -13.52 -14.82 9.03
CA GLN A 5 -12.22 -14.27 8.64
C GLN A 5 -11.30 -14.09 9.85
N THR A 6 -11.81 -13.55 10.97
CA THR A 6 -11.00 -13.42 12.20
C THR A 6 -10.62 -14.80 12.78
N THR A 7 -11.48 -15.80 12.59
CA THR A 7 -11.22 -17.18 13.05
C THR A 7 -10.21 -17.91 12.17
N TYR A 8 -10.18 -17.66 10.86
CA TYR A 8 -9.17 -18.21 9.95
C TYR A 8 -7.76 -17.72 10.33
N PHE A 9 -7.58 -16.41 10.57
CA PHE A 9 -6.26 -15.84 10.92
C PHE A 9 -5.86 -16.05 12.39
N ARG A 10 -6.81 -16.15 13.34
CA ARG A 10 -6.51 -16.67 14.70
C ARG A 10 -6.26 -18.19 14.70
N GLY A 11 -6.53 -18.86 13.57
CA GLY A 11 -6.71 -20.31 13.43
C GLY A 11 -5.49 -21.10 12.97
N HIS A 12 -4.29 -20.51 12.88
CA HIS A 12 -3.06 -21.33 12.85
C HIS A 12 -2.82 -22.10 14.17
N ALA A 13 -3.79 -22.07 15.10
CA ALA A 13 -3.81 -22.84 16.34
C ALA A 13 -4.89 -23.95 16.41
N LEU A 14 -5.67 -24.22 15.36
CA LEU A 14 -6.67 -25.31 15.40
C LEU A 14 -6.68 -26.14 14.11
N GLU A 15 -5.93 -27.24 14.16
CA GLU A 15 -5.97 -28.37 13.22
C GLU A 15 -7.42 -28.87 13.04
N GLY A 16 -7.91 -28.98 11.79
CA GLY A 16 -9.08 -29.83 11.47
C GLY A 16 -10.27 -29.19 10.71
N LEU A 17 -10.22 -27.93 10.30
CA LEU A 17 -11.24 -27.39 9.38
C LEU A 17 -10.86 -27.68 7.91
N PRO A 18 -11.82 -27.96 7.01
CA PRO A 18 -11.52 -28.07 5.58
C PRO A 18 -10.91 -26.74 5.12
N GLN A 19 -9.65 -26.80 4.67
CA GLN A 19 -8.96 -25.65 4.11
C GLN A 19 -9.63 -25.29 2.78
N LEU A 20 -10.56 -24.34 2.82
CA LEU A 20 -11.05 -23.69 1.62
C LEU A 20 -9.87 -22.93 0.99
N PRO A 21 -9.64 -23.05 -0.34
CA PRO A 21 -8.65 -22.24 -1.02
C PRO A 21 -8.81 -20.76 -0.69
N ILE A 22 -7.71 -20.08 -0.41
CA ILE A 22 -7.69 -18.64 -0.11
C ILE A 22 -8.36 -17.83 -1.23
N SER A 23 -8.21 -18.26 -2.48
CA SER A 23 -8.88 -17.71 -3.65
C SER A 23 -10.40 -17.78 -3.63
N LEU A 24 -11.02 -18.71 -2.91
CA LEU A 24 -12.48 -18.75 -2.73
C LEU A 24 -12.97 -17.83 -1.61
N ILE A 25 -12.09 -17.50 -0.66
CA ILE A 25 -12.40 -16.63 0.48
C ILE A 25 -12.20 -15.16 0.10
N PHE A 26 -11.15 -14.86 -0.67
CA PHE A 26 -10.71 -13.51 -1.00
C PHE A 26 -10.76 -13.19 -2.50
N ASN A 27 -11.73 -13.76 -3.23
CA ASN A 27 -12.01 -13.36 -4.62
C ASN A 27 -12.67 -11.98 -4.75
N ASP A 28 -13.22 -11.44 -3.65
CA ASP A 28 -13.68 -10.05 -3.57
C ASP A 28 -12.56 -9.16 -3.03
N PRO A 29 -12.11 -8.14 -3.80
CA PRO A 29 -11.08 -7.22 -3.35
C PRO A 29 -11.45 -6.45 -2.09
N CYS A 30 -12.73 -6.21 -1.82
CA CYS A 30 -13.14 -5.52 -0.59
C CYS A 30 -12.91 -6.42 0.63
N ALA A 31 -13.32 -7.70 0.57
CA ALA A 31 -13.06 -8.67 1.63
C ALA A 31 -11.56 -8.85 1.92
N LEU A 32 -10.72 -8.81 0.87
CA LEU A 32 -9.27 -8.81 1.04
C LEU A 32 -8.76 -7.55 1.73
N LEU A 33 -9.26 -6.38 1.36
CA LEU A 33 -8.84 -5.13 1.99
C LEU A 33 -9.33 -5.02 3.44
N GLU A 34 -10.46 -5.62 3.83
CA GLU A 34 -10.88 -5.74 5.24
C GLU A 34 -9.86 -6.52 6.09
N LEU A 35 -9.22 -7.55 5.53
CA LEU A 35 -8.10 -8.23 6.19
C LEU A 35 -6.92 -7.28 6.39
N PHE A 36 -6.56 -6.50 5.37
CA PHE A 36 -5.47 -5.53 5.49
C PHE A 36 -5.81 -4.33 6.37
N GLU A 37 -7.07 -3.95 6.53
CA GLU A 37 -7.52 -3.02 7.56
C GLU A 37 -7.23 -3.59 8.95
N TYR A 38 -7.56 -4.86 9.21
CA TYR A 38 -7.21 -5.51 10.47
C TYR A 38 -5.70 -5.57 10.71
N VAL A 39 -4.92 -5.96 9.69
CA VAL A 39 -3.46 -5.93 9.75
C VAL A 39 -2.98 -4.52 10.04
N SER A 40 -3.51 -3.48 9.40
CA SER A 40 -3.03 -2.10 9.61
C SER A 40 -3.27 -1.57 11.04
N LEU A 41 -4.16 -2.21 11.81
CA LEU A 41 -4.41 -1.90 13.21
C LEU A 41 -3.52 -2.68 14.19
N SER A 42 -2.77 -3.68 13.70
CA SER A 42 -1.89 -4.53 14.50
C SER A 42 -0.49 -4.59 13.90
N ASP A 43 0.55 -4.73 14.72
CA ASP A 43 1.90 -4.97 14.18
C ASP A 43 2.08 -6.44 13.72
N TYR A 44 1.00 -7.06 13.24
CA TYR A 44 0.94 -8.47 12.88
C TYR A 44 1.52 -8.69 11.50
N ASP A 45 2.38 -9.70 11.36
CA ASP A 45 2.92 -10.13 10.07
C ASP A 45 2.38 -11.53 9.71
N PHE A 46 2.26 -11.80 8.42
CA PHE A 46 1.90 -13.12 7.91
C PHE A 46 3.14 -14.02 7.88
N SER A 47 2.95 -15.31 8.18
CA SER A 47 3.98 -16.32 7.93
C SER A 47 4.32 -16.39 6.44
N PHE A 48 5.55 -16.81 6.11
CA PHE A 48 5.97 -16.99 4.72
C PHE A 48 5.03 -17.92 3.95
N ASP A 49 4.63 -19.05 4.53
CA ASP A 49 3.70 -20.01 3.90
C ASP A 49 2.36 -19.35 3.52
N LEU A 50 1.83 -18.48 4.38
CA LEU A 50 0.58 -17.76 4.14
C LEU A 50 0.77 -16.69 3.05
N LYS A 51 1.92 -16.00 3.03
CA LYS A 51 2.24 -15.04 1.96
C LYS A 51 2.34 -15.75 0.60
N ASP A 52 2.92 -16.95 0.58
CA ASP A 52 3.02 -17.79 -0.61
C ASP A 52 1.63 -18.28 -1.05
N GLU A 53 0.77 -18.75 -0.15
CA GLU A 53 -0.61 -19.15 -0.47
C GLU A 53 -1.43 -17.96 -0.98
N MET A 54 -1.25 -16.77 -0.40
CA MET A 54 -1.93 -15.56 -0.85
C MET A 54 -1.48 -15.08 -2.24
N SER A 55 -0.33 -15.54 -2.76
CA SER A 55 0.11 -15.19 -4.12
C SER A 55 -0.87 -15.70 -5.19
N GLU A 56 -1.62 -16.77 -4.90
CA GLU A 56 -2.66 -17.30 -5.79
C GLU A 56 -3.77 -16.28 -6.10
N LEU A 57 -3.93 -15.24 -5.26
CA LEU A 57 -4.92 -14.18 -5.47
C LEU A 57 -4.58 -13.25 -6.62
N ILE A 58 -3.30 -13.12 -6.99
CA ILE A 58 -2.83 -12.15 -7.99
C ILE A 58 -3.46 -12.45 -9.36
N GLY A 59 -3.54 -13.73 -9.77
CA GLY A 59 -4.24 -14.15 -10.98
C GLY A 59 -5.78 -14.04 -10.93
N VAL A 60 -6.37 -13.99 -9.73
CA VAL A 60 -7.84 -13.94 -9.53
C VAL A 60 -8.36 -12.50 -9.50
N LEU A 61 -7.59 -11.58 -8.93
CA LEU A 61 -7.96 -10.19 -8.74
C LEU A 61 -7.73 -9.36 -10.02
N THR A 62 -8.64 -9.49 -10.97
CA THR A 62 -8.54 -8.80 -12.27
C THR A 62 -8.97 -7.33 -12.21
N GLN A 63 -8.50 -6.54 -13.18
CA GLN A 63 -8.88 -5.13 -13.35
C GLN A 63 -10.39 -4.90 -13.51
N GLU A 64 -11.12 -5.90 -14.01
CA GLU A 64 -12.57 -5.84 -14.13
C GLU A 64 -13.25 -5.87 -12.75
N VAL A 65 -12.78 -6.73 -11.85
CA VAL A 65 -13.30 -6.85 -10.48
C VAL A 65 -13.07 -5.55 -9.70
N PHE A 66 -11.95 -4.87 -9.94
CA PHE A 66 -11.66 -3.57 -9.31
C PHE A 66 -12.54 -2.44 -9.83
N LYS A 67 -12.79 -2.36 -11.14
CA LYS A 67 -13.61 -1.28 -11.75
C LYS A 67 -14.99 -1.15 -11.09
N SER A 68 -15.61 -2.28 -10.75
CA SER A 68 -16.93 -2.32 -10.12
C SER A 68 -16.92 -1.91 -8.64
N ASN A 69 -15.75 -1.86 -8.00
CA ASN A 69 -15.60 -1.64 -6.55
C ASN A 69 -14.74 -0.43 -6.18
N ARG A 70 -14.30 0.39 -7.15
CA ARG A 70 -13.33 1.49 -6.96
C ARG A 70 -13.62 2.39 -5.76
N THR A 71 -14.85 2.87 -5.59
CA THR A 71 -15.20 3.75 -4.45
C THR A 71 -15.12 3.05 -3.09
N LYS A 72 -15.31 1.73 -3.02
CA LYS A 72 -15.11 0.96 -1.78
C LYS A 72 -13.62 0.73 -1.53
N ILE A 73 -12.87 0.40 -2.59
CA ILE A 73 -11.42 0.20 -2.53
C ILE A 73 -10.72 1.44 -1.97
N SER A 74 -11.01 2.64 -2.49
CA SER A 74 -10.41 3.88 -1.97
C SER A 74 -10.76 4.16 -0.51
N LYS A 75 -11.96 3.78 -0.05
CA LYS A 75 -12.33 3.86 1.37
C LYS A 75 -11.48 2.92 2.21
N HIS A 76 -11.31 1.66 1.79
CA HIS A 76 -10.47 0.72 2.53
C HIS A 76 -9.00 1.15 2.59
N PHE A 77 -8.43 1.64 1.48
CA PHE A 77 -7.08 2.22 1.51
C PHE A 77 -6.99 3.44 2.44
N SER A 78 -8.03 4.27 2.50
CA SER A 78 -8.08 5.39 3.45
C SER A 78 -8.07 4.90 4.89
N THR A 79 -8.82 3.85 5.22
CA THR A 79 -8.79 3.20 6.53
C THR A 79 -7.39 2.66 6.86
N ILE A 80 -6.79 1.90 5.94
CA ILE A 80 -5.45 1.33 6.09
C ILE A 80 -4.42 2.43 6.35
N LEU A 81 -4.46 3.51 5.57
CA LEU A 81 -3.52 4.62 5.71
C LEU A 81 -3.74 5.41 6.99
N LEU A 82 -4.95 5.55 7.50
CA LEU A 82 -5.17 6.22 8.79
C LEU A 82 -4.70 5.38 9.98
N ALA A 83 -4.51 4.07 9.79
CA ALA A 83 -4.13 3.17 10.84
C ALA A 83 -2.64 3.30 11.25
N PRO A 84 -2.30 2.94 12.50
CA PRO A 84 -0.94 2.96 13.03
C PRO A 84 0.08 2.16 12.20
N TYR A 85 -0.27 0.95 11.81
CA TYR A 85 0.66 0.01 11.18
C TYR A 85 0.43 -0.05 9.66
N ALA A 86 0.04 1.06 9.06
CA ALA A 86 -0.16 1.20 7.61
C ALA A 86 1.06 0.71 6.81
N SER A 87 2.27 1.07 7.24
CA SER A 87 3.50 0.62 6.59
C SER A 87 3.66 -0.90 6.62
N ASN A 88 3.32 -1.54 7.74
CA ASN A 88 3.39 -3.00 7.85
C ASN A 88 2.39 -3.68 6.90
N ALA A 89 1.12 -3.25 6.92
CA ALA A 89 0.10 -3.78 6.03
C ALA A 89 0.49 -3.66 4.54
N LEU A 90 1.01 -2.51 4.12
CA LEU A 90 1.49 -2.31 2.76
C LEU A 90 2.75 -3.13 2.46
N SER A 91 3.66 -3.32 3.42
CA SER A 91 4.83 -4.20 3.26
C SER A 91 4.41 -5.62 2.93
N ILE A 92 3.44 -6.16 3.66
CA ILE A 92 2.90 -7.50 3.39
C ILE A 92 2.31 -7.57 1.98
N MET A 93 1.55 -6.55 1.53
CA MET A 93 1.02 -6.52 0.16
C MET A 93 2.12 -6.43 -0.92
N PHE A 94 3.27 -5.84 -0.61
CA PHE A 94 4.45 -5.84 -1.51
C PHE A 94 5.20 -7.18 -1.50
N GLU A 95 5.20 -7.89 -0.38
CA GLU A 95 5.88 -9.17 -0.21
C GLU A 95 5.11 -10.35 -0.81
N ILE A 96 3.77 -10.30 -0.80
CA ILE A 96 2.94 -11.24 -1.54
C ILE A 96 3.12 -10.95 -3.03
N CYS A 97 3.88 -11.82 -3.70
CA CYS A 97 4.18 -11.68 -5.12
C CYS A 97 4.18 -13.03 -5.84
N GLU A 98 3.77 -13.03 -7.09
CA GLU A 98 3.96 -14.18 -7.97
C GLU A 98 5.42 -14.24 -8.47
N PRO A 99 5.95 -15.46 -8.73
CA PRO A 99 7.15 -15.60 -9.55
C PRO A 99 6.95 -14.90 -10.89
N ILE A 100 8.01 -14.27 -11.39
CA ILE A 100 8.04 -13.45 -12.61
C ILE A 100 7.16 -14.06 -13.72
N ASP A 101 6.21 -13.27 -14.22
CA ASP A 101 5.24 -13.74 -15.22
C ASP A 101 5.87 -13.95 -16.61
N LYS A 102 5.04 -14.35 -17.58
CA LYS A 102 5.47 -14.64 -18.96
C LYS A 102 6.07 -13.42 -19.68
N ASP A 103 5.73 -12.22 -19.21
CA ASP A 103 6.21 -10.94 -19.73
C ASP A 103 7.43 -10.42 -18.97
N ASN A 104 7.99 -11.25 -18.09
CA ASN A 104 9.13 -10.96 -17.24
C ASN A 104 8.88 -9.77 -16.28
N LEU A 105 7.61 -9.54 -15.93
CA LEU A 105 7.21 -8.46 -15.04
C LEU A 105 6.88 -9.00 -13.65
N PRO A 106 7.30 -8.30 -12.58
CA PRO A 106 6.89 -8.67 -11.24
C PRO A 106 5.43 -8.31 -11.01
N ASN A 107 4.67 -9.21 -10.36
CA ASN A 107 3.33 -8.92 -9.87
C ASN A 107 3.29 -9.10 -8.35
N THR A 108 2.94 -8.02 -7.66
CA THR A 108 2.70 -7.98 -6.22
C THR A 108 1.21 -7.81 -5.96
N LEU A 109 0.74 -8.18 -4.77
CA LEU A 109 -0.67 -8.03 -4.42
C LEU A 109 -1.10 -6.56 -4.42
N ILE A 110 -0.26 -5.64 -3.95
CA ILE A 110 -0.51 -4.19 -4.07
C ILE A 110 -0.56 -3.73 -5.53
N GLY A 111 0.26 -4.36 -6.39
CA GLY A 111 0.27 -4.13 -7.83
C GLY A 111 -1.02 -4.46 -8.54
N CYS A 112 -1.83 -5.39 -8.02
CA CYS A 112 -3.16 -5.64 -8.55
C CYS A 112 -4.03 -4.36 -8.47
N PHE A 113 -3.90 -3.61 -7.37
CA PHE A 113 -4.61 -2.34 -7.18
C PHE A 113 -3.91 -1.15 -7.86
N ILE A 114 -2.59 -1.08 -7.74
CA ILE A 114 -1.76 0.04 -8.21
C ILE A 114 -0.59 -0.53 -9.02
N PRO A 115 -0.77 -0.83 -10.32
CA PRO A 115 0.23 -1.52 -11.15
C PRO A 115 1.60 -0.85 -11.17
N GLU A 116 1.66 0.48 -11.02
CA GLU A 116 2.89 1.27 -10.96
C GLU A 116 3.82 0.82 -9.82
N THR A 117 3.27 0.28 -8.73
CA THR A 117 4.02 -0.16 -7.55
C THR A 117 4.80 -1.45 -7.77
N ASN A 118 4.42 -2.28 -8.76
CA ASN A 118 5.12 -3.55 -9.03
C ASN A 118 6.62 -3.35 -9.27
N LYS A 119 6.99 -2.29 -10.00
CA LYS A 119 8.40 -1.96 -10.26
C LYS A 119 9.15 -1.52 -9.01
N MET A 120 8.48 -0.91 -8.03
CA MET A 120 9.12 -0.42 -6.80
C MET A 120 9.75 -1.53 -5.98
N ARG A 121 9.19 -2.75 -6.03
CA ARG A 121 9.69 -3.89 -5.26
C ARG A 121 11.08 -4.36 -5.70
N PHE A 122 11.43 -4.15 -6.97
CA PHE A 122 12.65 -4.69 -7.57
C PHE A 122 13.65 -3.61 -7.99
N LEU A 123 13.23 -2.35 -8.09
CA LEU A 123 14.12 -1.24 -8.44
C LEU A 123 14.97 -0.85 -7.22
N LEU A 124 16.31 -0.93 -7.33
CA LEU A 124 17.23 -0.50 -6.28
C LEU A 124 17.41 1.02 -6.26
N ARG A 125 17.60 1.56 -5.06
CA ARG A 125 17.93 2.96 -4.78
C ARG A 125 19.27 3.03 -4.03
N ASN A 126 19.96 4.16 -4.17
CA ASN A 126 21.16 4.48 -3.40
C ASN A 126 22.27 3.40 -3.48
N LEU A 127 22.65 3.06 -4.71
CA LEU A 127 23.65 2.02 -5.02
C LEU A 127 25.02 2.22 -4.35
N SER A 128 25.30 3.42 -3.83
CA SER A 128 26.56 3.80 -3.21
C SER A 128 26.63 3.63 -1.69
N VAL A 129 25.52 3.47 -0.96
CA VAL A 129 25.53 3.49 0.53
C VAL A 129 24.77 2.31 1.14
N HIS A 130 23.47 2.22 0.87
CA HIS A 130 22.61 1.13 1.33
C HIS A 130 21.66 0.76 0.21
N GLN A 131 21.84 -0.44 -0.35
CA GLN A 131 21.01 -0.95 -1.44
C GLN A 131 19.65 -1.37 -0.87
N HIS A 132 18.70 -0.46 -0.93
CA HIS A 132 17.29 -0.73 -0.64
C HIS A 132 16.48 -0.62 -1.92
N THR A 133 15.49 -1.48 -2.08
CA THR A 133 14.52 -1.32 -3.15
C THR A 133 13.68 -0.06 -2.88
N VAL A 134 13.12 0.53 -3.93
CA VAL A 134 12.28 1.73 -3.82
C VAL A 134 11.11 1.49 -2.86
N CYS A 135 10.48 0.30 -2.90
CA CYS A 135 9.41 -0.02 -1.95
C CYS A 135 9.90 0.01 -0.50
N MET A 136 11.05 -0.58 -0.20
CA MET A 136 11.60 -0.61 1.17
C MET A 136 11.95 0.80 1.66
N HIS A 137 12.45 1.65 0.77
CA HIS A 137 12.71 3.05 1.10
C HIS A 137 11.42 3.82 1.42
N SER A 138 10.41 3.73 0.55
CA SER A 138 9.11 4.38 0.76
C SER A 138 8.39 3.87 2.02
N LEU A 139 8.43 2.56 2.29
CA LEU A 139 7.82 1.96 3.48
C LEU A 139 8.53 2.43 4.77
N LYS A 140 9.87 2.46 4.80
CA LYS A 140 10.60 3.01 5.96
C LYS A 140 10.26 4.49 6.20
N ALA A 141 10.13 5.28 5.13
CA ALA A 141 9.70 6.67 5.24
C ALA A 141 8.26 6.78 5.80
N LEU A 142 7.37 5.90 5.36
CA LEU A 142 5.98 5.84 5.83
C LEU A 142 5.89 5.48 7.33
N ASP A 143 6.69 4.52 7.80
CA ASP A 143 6.81 4.18 9.22
C ASP A 143 7.35 5.36 10.04
N GLN A 144 8.37 6.08 9.53
CA GLN A 144 8.87 7.27 10.20
C GLN A 144 7.82 8.38 10.29
N VAL A 145 7.04 8.60 9.22
CA VAL A 145 5.92 9.55 9.23
C VAL A 145 4.91 9.20 10.31
N GLN A 146 4.59 7.92 10.51
CA GLN A 146 3.70 7.52 11.60
C GLN A 146 4.27 7.89 12.98
N LYS A 147 5.56 7.66 13.20
CA LYS A 147 6.25 8.04 14.45
C LYS A 147 6.20 9.55 14.67
N GLU A 148 6.44 10.34 13.63
CA GLU A 148 6.33 11.80 13.71
C GLU A 148 4.89 12.28 13.92
N LEU A 149 3.87 11.61 13.36
CA LEU A 149 2.46 11.91 13.63
C LEU A 149 2.12 11.66 15.11
N TYR A 150 2.63 10.58 15.70
CA TYR A 150 2.47 10.34 17.14
C TYR A 150 3.16 11.40 17.99
N ARG A 151 4.39 11.76 17.62
CA ARG A 151 5.14 12.82 18.29
C ARG A 151 4.40 14.15 18.19
N LEU A 152 3.93 14.53 17.01
CA LEU A 152 3.15 15.75 16.79
C LEU A 152 1.89 15.76 17.65
N LYS A 153 1.17 14.65 17.73
CA LYS A 153 -0.03 14.51 18.56
C LYS A 153 0.24 14.69 20.06
N ASN A 154 1.36 14.16 20.54
CA ASN A 154 1.68 14.12 21.97
C ASN A 154 2.42 15.37 22.45
N ASP A 155 3.38 15.85 21.66
CA ASP A 155 4.29 16.93 22.03
C ASP A 155 3.76 18.31 21.59
N TYR A 156 2.94 18.36 20.53
CA TYR A 156 2.42 19.60 19.91
C TYR A 156 0.93 19.48 19.55
N PRO A 157 0.04 19.18 20.52
CA PRO A 157 -1.39 18.98 20.26
C PRO A 157 -2.06 20.20 19.60
N GLU A 158 -1.56 21.41 19.86
CA GLU A 158 -2.02 22.66 19.27
C GLU A 158 -1.74 22.76 17.76
N LEU A 159 -0.74 22.05 17.25
CA LEU A 159 -0.49 21.91 15.81
C LEU A 159 -1.26 20.73 15.23
N HIS A 160 -1.29 19.61 15.96
CA HIS A 160 -2.00 18.41 15.53
C HIS A 160 -3.51 18.65 15.29
N GLN A 161 -4.15 19.53 16.06
CA GLN A 161 -5.59 19.82 15.92
C GLN A 161 -6.01 20.33 14.52
N TYR A 162 -5.07 20.86 13.73
CA TYR A 162 -5.34 21.32 12.36
C TYR A 162 -5.25 20.19 11.32
N LEU A 163 -4.80 18.99 11.72
CA LEU A 163 -4.74 17.83 10.83
C LEU A 163 -6.10 17.14 10.76
N GLU A 164 -6.75 17.27 9.61
CA GLU A 164 -7.88 16.45 9.22
C GLU A 164 -7.41 15.08 8.67
N PRO A 165 -8.27 14.03 8.70
CA PRO A 165 -7.93 12.73 8.13
C PRO A 165 -7.41 12.79 6.69
N LYS A 166 -7.96 13.69 5.86
CA LYS A 166 -7.52 13.89 4.48
C LYS A 166 -6.06 14.35 4.37
N HIS A 167 -5.58 15.17 5.32
CA HIS A 167 -4.18 15.64 5.35
C HIS A 167 -3.23 14.48 5.66
N ILE A 168 -3.63 13.58 6.57
CA ILE A 168 -2.83 12.39 6.92
C ILE A 168 -2.79 11.41 5.75
N ILE A 169 -3.92 11.18 5.08
CA ILE A 169 -4.01 10.34 3.89
C ILE A 169 -3.13 10.91 2.77
N ALA A 170 -3.20 12.23 2.52
CA ALA A 170 -2.36 12.91 1.54
C ALA A 170 -0.87 12.75 1.86
N LEU A 171 -0.48 12.98 3.11
CA LEU A 171 0.91 12.82 3.57
C LEU A 171 1.43 11.41 3.31
N LYS A 172 0.68 10.39 3.72
CA LYS A 172 1.10 9.00 3.58
C LYS A 172 1.14 8.52 2.13
N TRP A 173 0.18 8.92 1.29
CA TRP A 173 0.24 8.66 -0.15
C TRP A 173 1.42 9.38 -0.81
N GLY A 174 1.62 10.66 -0.49
CA GLY A 174 2.73 11.46 -1.01
C GLY A 174 4.07 10.82 -0.68
N VAL A 175 4.26 10.34 0.54
CA VAL A 175 5.48 9.64 0.98
C VAL A 175 5.62 8.27 0.31
N LEU A 176 4.54 7.50 0.16
CA LEU A 176 4.62 6.22 -0.53
C LEU A 176 5.02 6.39 -2.01
N PHE A 177 4.47 7.41 -2.67
CA PHE A 177 4.65 7.66 -4.10
C PHE A 177 5.77 8.65 -4.44
N HIS A 178 6.49 9.20 -3.47
CA HIS A 178 7.50 10.23 -3.73
C HIS A 178 8.59 9.80 -4.73
N ASP A 179 8.82 8.49 -4.84
CA ASP A 179 9.78 7.90 -5.77
C ASP A 179 9.17 7.15 -6.94
N LEU A 180 7.85 7.20 -7.07
CA LEU A 180 7.15 6.51 -8.15
C LEU A 180 7.59 7.05 -9.53
N GLY A 181 7.94 8.33 -9.63
CA GLY A 181 8.50 8.93 -10.86
C GLY A 181 9.90 8.44 -11.26
N LYS A 182 10.58 7.67 -10.41
CA LYS A 182 11.92 7.11 -10.69
C LYS A 182 11.86 5.70 -11.30
N ILE A 183 10.66 5.16 -11.49
CA ILE A 183 10.46 3.85 -12.15
C ILE A 183 10.70 3.89 -13.67
N ASP A 184 10.72 5.09 -14.25
CA ASP A 184 11.06 5.32 -15.67
C ASP A 184 12.31 6.23 -15.75
N PRO A 185 13.48 5.69 -16.14
CA PRO A 185 14.72 6.45 -16.26
C PRO A 185 14.73 7.43 -17.46
N HIS A 186 13.70 7.45 -18.30
CA HIS A 186 13.62 8.31 -19.48
C HIS A 186 12.57 9.43 -19.38
N ALA A 187 11.82 9.52 -18.27
CA ALA A 187 10.82 10.55 -18.05
C ALA A 187 11.35 11.67 -17.14
N ASP A 188 10.98 12.93 -17.41
CA ASP A 188 11.24 14.06 -16.50
C ASP A 188 10.62 13.79 -15.11
N HIS A 189 11.47 13.50 -14.12
CA HIS A 189 11.09 12.76 -12.91
C HIS A 189 10.05 13.46 -12.01
N GLU A 190 10.03 14.80 -11.95
CA GLU A 190 9.11 15.54 -11.05
C GLU A 190 7.68 15.62 -11.61
N VAL A 191 7.55 16.05 -12.87
CA VAL A 191 6.24 16.16 -13.55
C VAL A 191 5.67 14.77 -13.84
N SER A 192 6.54 13.80 -14.17
CA SER A 192 6.13 12.40 -14.33
C SER A 192 5.65 11.80 -13.00
N GLY A 193 6.39 11.99 -11.89
CA GLY A 193 6.05 11.38 -10.61
C GLY A 193 4.69 11.81 -10.04
N THR A 194 4.38 13.10 -10.12
CA THR A 194 3.07 13.63 -9.67
C THR A 194 1.92 13.13 -10.55
N SER A 195 2.09 13.13 -11.87
CA SER A 195 1.07 12.60 -12.79
C SER A 195 0.79 11.12 -12.55
N VAL A 196 1.84 10.32 -12.37
CA VAL A 196 1.72 8.87 -12.12
C VAL A 196 1.03 8.61 -10.77
N ALA A 197 1.35 9.38 -9.73
CA ALA A 197 0.70 9.29 -8.43
C ALA A 197 -0.80 9.62 -8.51
N VAL A 198 -1.19 10.69 -9.21
CA VAL A 198 -2.60 11.05 -9.39
C VAL A 198 -3.35 9.96 -10.16
N GLN A 199 -2.77 9.45 -11.26
CA GLN A 199 -3.37 8.35 -12.02
C GLN A 199 -3.56 7.08 -11.18
N ALA A 200 -2.60 6.77 -10.30
CA ALA A 200 -2.72 5.66 -9.36
C ALA A 200 -3.89 5.85 -8.39
N LEU A 201 -4.04 7.04 -7.81
CA LEU A 201 -5.15 7.36 -6.90
C LEU A 201 -6.52 7.31 -7.60
N GLU A 202 -6.61 7.81 -8.82
CA GLU A 202 -7.83 7.72 -9.64
C GLU A 202 -8.20 6.27 -9.96
N LYS A 203 -7.22 5.42 -10.28
CA LYS A 203 -7.41 4.00 -10.59
C LYS A 203 -8.02 3.23 -9.42
N ILE A 204 -7.55 3.50 -8.20
CA ILE A 204 -8.10 2.88 -6.97
C ILE A 204 -9.37 3.55 -6.47
N GLY A 205 -9.84 4.62 -7.12
CA GLY A 205 -11.18 5.17 -6.92
C GLY A 205 -11.29 6.42 -6.05
N TYR A 206 -10.19 7.15 -5.84
CA TYR A 206 -10.29 8.51 -5.29
C TYR A 206 -10.84 9.47 -6.36
N GLN A 207 -11.62 10.46 -5.92
CA GLN A 207 -12.25 11.48 -6.79
C GLN A 207 -12.09 12.89 -6.21
N ASP A 208 -11.20 13.05 -5.25
CA ASP A 208 -10.99 14.29 -4.50
C ASP A 208 -9.82 15.08 -5.10
N GLN A 209 -10.12 16.20 -5.76
CA GLN A 209 -9.13 17.06 -6.38
C GLN A 209 -8.22 17.77 -5.35
N GLU A 210 -8.72 18.02 -4.14
CA GLU A 210 -7.91 18.59 -3.07
C GLU A 210 -6.87 17.56 -2.61
N LEU A 211 -7.28 16.31 -2.42
CA LEU A 211 -6.36 15.20 -2.13
C LEU A 211 -5.26 15.08 -3.20
N PHE A 212 -5.63 15.12 -4.48
CA PHE A 212 -4.67 15.03 -5.59
C PHE A 212 -3.66 16.18 -5.58
N THR A 213 -4.14 17.39 -5.30
CA THR A 213 -3.30 18.58 -5.17
C THR A 213 -2.32 18.44 -4.00
N LEU A 214 -2.81 18.00 -2.83
CA LEU A 214 -1.97 17.81 -1.64
C LEU A 214 -0.91 16.74 -1.86
N VAL A 215 -1.27 15.59 -2.41
CA VAL A 215 -0.32 14.50 -2.73
C VAL A 215 0.76 15.00 -3.70
N SER A 216 0.36 15.72 -4.76
CA SER A 216 1.31 16.27 -5.74
C SER A 216 2.29 17.25 -5.09
N LEU A 217 1.79 18.16 -4.25
CA LEU A 217 2.61 19.13 -3.53
C LEU A 217 3.60 18.44 -2.58
N LEU A 218 3.15 17.41 -1.86
CA LEU A 218 3.99 16.63 -0.95
C LEU A 218 5.08 15.84 -1.69
N ILE A 219 4.80 15.29 -2.87
CA ILE A 219 5.80 14.62 -3.70
C ILE A 219 6.90 15.61 -4.12
N VAL A 220 6.52 16.81 -4.58
CA VAL A 220 7.50 17.84 -4.97
C VAL A 220 8.36 18.25 -3.77
N ILE A 221 7.76 18.44 -2.59
CA ILE A 221 8.49 18.80 -1.38
C ILE A 221 9.42 17.67 -0.94
N THR A 222 8.96 16.42 -0.89
CA THR A 222 9.77 15.28 -0.42
C THR A 222 10.97 14.97 -1.32
N LEU A 223 10.86 15.21 -2.64
CA LEU A 223 12.00 15.09 -3.56
C LEU A 223 13.14 16.07 -3.22
N HIS A 224 12.82 17.27 -2.76
CA HIS A 224 13.82 18.28 -2.36
C HIS A 224 14.51 17.96 -1.03
N TRP A 225 13.93 17.09 -0.19
CA TRP A 225 14.50 16.69 1.10
C TRP A 225 15.25 15.35 1.06
N CYS A 226 15.03 14.55 0.01
CA CYS A 226 15.61 13.21 -0.16
C CYS A 226 16.69 13.12 -1.26
N SER A 227 17.06 14.26 -1.88
CA SER A 227 18.17 14.39 -2.83
C SER A 227 19.42 14.98 -2.15
#